data_AF-A0A957S9E6-F1
#
_entry.id   AF-A0A957S9E6-F1
#
_cell.length_a   1.000
_cell.length_b   1.000
_cell.length_c   1.000
_cell.angle_alpha   90.00
_cell.angle_beta   90.00
_cell.angle_gamma   90.00
#
_symmetry.space_group_name_H-M   'P 1'
#
loop_
_entity.id
_entity.type
_entity.pdbx_description
1 polymer ?
#
loop_
_entity_poly.entity_id
_entity_poly.type
_entity_poly.pdbx_seq_one_letter_code
_entity_poly.pdbx_strand_id
1 'polypeptide(L)'
;MSQFSDTPIQSAQSDYHFVIGVDLGTTNSAVAYVDLTSSAQVTSADQRPIQIFPVPQFVAERQMGERSMLPSFLYLPGAYDLPPGSTALLWDADRDYVVGEFAREQGARLPGRLVSSAKSWLCH
;
A
#
# COMPACT_ATOMS: atom_id res chain seq x y z
N MET A 1 43.87 -22.58 -24.03
CA MET A 1 42.50 -22.14 -24.37
C MET A 1 41.54 -22.83 -23.41
N SER A 2 41.23 -22.19 -22.28
CA SER A 2 40.34 -22.75 -21.25
C SER A 2 38.91 -22.36 -21.59
N GLN A 3 38.07 -23.34 -21.89
CA GLN A 3 36.64 -23.14 -22.16
C GLN A 3 35.93 -22.86 -20.83
N PHE A 4 35.43 -21.64 -20.66
CA PHE A 4 34.44 -21.33 -19.63
C PHE A 4 33.11 -21.92 -20.08
N SER A 5 32.61 -22.93 -19.36
CA SER A 5 31.28 -23.47 -19.55
C SER A 5 30.27 -22.55 -18.87
N ASP A 6 29.51 -21.79 -19.66
CA ASP A 6 28.32 -21.07 -19.21
C ASP A 6 27.31 -22.08 -18.67
N THR A 7 27.21 -22.15 -17.35
CA THR A 7 26.17 -22.93 -16.69
C THR A 7 24.91 -22.08 -16.66
N PRO A 8 23.77 -22.53 -17.22
CA PRO A 8 22.53 -21.77 -17.17
C PRO A 8 22.12 -21.58 -15.70
N ILE A 9 21.83 -20.33 -15.31
CA ILE A 9 21.21 -20.05 -14.01
C ILE A 9 19.80 -20.64 -14.07
N GLN A 10 19.62 -21.80 -13.45
CA GLN A 10 18.33 -22.44 -13.30
C GLN A 10 17.46 -21.56 -12.40
N SER A 11 16.39 -21.00 -12.95
CA SER A 11 15.47 -20.15 -12.19
C SER A 11 14.84 -20.96 -11.05
N ALA A 12 15.10 -20.55 -9.82
CA ALA A 12 14.47 -21.13 -8.65
C ALA A 12 12.95 -20.93 -8.77
N GLN A 13 12.22 -22.05 -8.78
CA GLN A 13 10.76 -22.03 -8.77
C GLN A 13 10.33 -21.50 -7.40
N SER A 14 9.86 -20.25 -7.37
CA SER A 14 9.45 -19.55 -6.15
C SER A 14 8.05 -20.00 -5.74
N ASP A 15 7.87 -20.44 -4.50
CA ASP A 15 6.55 -20.72 -3.88
C ASP A 15 5.69 -19.46 -3.72
N TYR A 16 6.24 -18.27 -4.00
CA TYR A 16 5.51 -17.01 -3.94
C TYR A 16 4.77 -16.73 -5.24
N HIS A 17 3.50 -16.32 -5.13
CA HIS A 17 2.67 -15.93 -6.27
C HIS A 17 2.86 -14.47 -6.68
N PHE A 18 3.32 -13.62 -5.76
CA PHE A 18 3.47 -12.18 -6.01
C PHE A 18 4.79 -11.66 -5.47
N VAL A 19 5.38 -10.71 -6.20
CA VAL A 19 6.39 -9.79 -5.67
C VAL A 19 5.72 -8.45 -5.45
N ILE A 20 5.80 -7.91 -4.24
CA ILE A 20 5.16 -6.64 -3.88
C ILE A 20 6.24 -5.60 -3.59
N GLY A 21 6.16 -4.47 -4.27
CA GLY A 21 6.93 -3.27 -3.98
C GLY A 21 6.06 -2.28 -3.21
N VAL A 22 6.56 -1.79 -2.07
CA VAL A 22 5.91 -0.76 -1.27
C VAL A 22 6.83 0.46 -1.22
N ASP A 23 6.38 1.56 -1.80
CA ASP A 23 7.00 2.87 -1.60
C ASP A 23 6.34 3.56 -0.41
N LEU A 24 7.10 3.74 0.67
CA LEU A 24 6.66 4.46 1.86
C LEU A 24 7.23 5.87 1.80
N GLY A 25 6.44 6.81 1.29
CA GLY A 25 6.79 8.23 1.25
C GLY A 25 6.37 8.99 2.51
N THR A 26 6.79 10.25 2.59
CA THR A 26 6.42 11.17 3.68
C THR A 26 4.99 11.70 3.53
N THR A 27 4.53 11.87 2.29
CA THR A 27 3.20 12.41 1.96
C THR A 27 2.25 11.35 1.39
N ASN A 28 2.76 10.44 0.57
CA ASN A 28 1.99 9.37 -0.06
C ASN A 28 2.78 8.07 -0.03
N SER A 29 2.06 6.96 0.02
CA SER A 29 2.57 5.62 -0.18
C SER A 29 1.94 5.01 -1.43
N ALA A 30 2.67 4.13 -2.10
CA ALA A 30 2.18 3.39 -3.25
C ALA A 30 2.55 1.92 -3.12
N VAL A 31 1.68 1.06 -3.66
CA VAL A 31 1.91 -0.38 -3.71
C VAL A 31 1.86 -0.79 -5.17
N ALA A 32 2.86 -1.55 -5.59
CA ALA A 32 2.91 -2.17 -6.90
C ALA A 32 3.22 -3.66 -6.74
N TYR A 33 2.82 -4.47 -7.71
CA TYR A 33 3.09 -5.89 -7.66
C TYR A 33 3.36 -6.48 -9.04
N VAL A 34 4.03 -7.63 -9.03
CA VAL A 34 4.17 -8.53 -10.18
C VAL A 34 3.58 -9.88 -9.79
N ASP A 35 2.68 -10.40 -10.62
CA ASP A 35 2.16 -11.76 -10.51
C ASP A 35 3.14 -12.75 -11.14
N LEU A 36 3.66 -13.67 -10.32
CA LEU A 36 4.61 -14.71 -10.68
C LEU A 36 3.94 -15.94 -11.33
N THR A 37 2.63 -16.07 -11.20
CA THR A 37 1.83 -17.18 -11.74
C THR A 37 1.21 -16.85 -13.09
N SER A 38 1.01 -15.57 -13.40
CA SER A 38 0.44 -15.14 -14.68
C SER A 38 1.37 -15.45 -15.86
N SER A 39 0.95 -16.39 -16.70
CA SER A 39 1.61 -16.77 -17.96
C SER A 39 1.13 -15.94 -19.16
N ALA A 40 0.13 -15.07 -18.97
CA ALA A 40 -0.66 -14.49 -20.05
C ALA A 40 0.04 -13.40 -20.88
N GLN A 41 1.23 -12.92 -20.49
CA GLN A 41 1.92 -11.79 -21.13
C GLN A 41 3.42 -12.01 -21.33
N VAL A 42 3.90 -13.26 -21.29
CA VAL A 42 5.32 -13.59 -21.38
C VAL A 42 5.64 -14.03 -22.81
N THR A 43 5.91 -13.07 -23.71
CA THR A 43 6.57 -13.36 -25.00
C THR A 43 8.08 -13.61 -24.81
N SER A 44 8.63 -13.18 -23.67
CA SER A 44 9.95 -13.54 -23.14
C SER A 44 9.92 -13.42 -21.60
N ALA A 45 10.74 -14.22 -20.90
CA ALA A 45 10.79 -14.27 -19.43
C ALA A 45 11.09 -12.93 -18.73
N ASP A 46 11.49 -11.90 -19.49
CA ASP A 46 11.92 -10.57 -19.01
C ASP A 46 10.82 -9.49 -18.99
N GLN A 47 9.56 -9.80 -19.33
CA GLN A 47 8.53 -8.75 -19.52
C GLN A 47 7.26 -8.94 -18.68
N ARG A 48 7.37 -9.35 -17.42
CA ARG A 48 6.20 -9.31 -16.52
C ARG A 48 5.84 -7.86 -16.19
N PRO A 49 4.62 -7.38 -16.49
CA PRO A 49 4.26 -5.99 -16.25
C PRO A 49 4.12 -5.73 -14.75
N ILE A 50 4.68 -4.61 -14.30
CA ILE A 50 4.45 -4.06 -12.97
C ILE A 50 3.03 -3.47 -12.95
N GLN A 51 2.22 -3.93 -12.01
CA GLN A 51 0.85 -3.46 -11.81
C GLN A 51 0.79 -2.57 -10.58
N ILE A 52 0.10 -1.43 -10.69
CA ILE A 52 -0.21 -0.59 -9.53
C ILE A 52 -1.37 -1.23 -8.77
N PHE A 53 -1.21 -1.43 -7.47
CA PHE A 53 -2.25 -1.95 -6.62
C PHE A 53 -3.25 -0.84 -6.27
N PRO A 54 -4.55 -0.97 -6.62
CA PRO A 54 -5.57 -0.03 -6.20
C PRO A 54 -5.83 -0.20 -4.70
N VAL A 55 -5.34 0.73 -3.88
CA VAL A 55 -5.40 0.65 -2.42
C VAL A 55 -6.83 0.98 -1.94
N PRO A 56 -7.55 0.04 -1.31
CA PRO A 56 -8.84 0.32 -0.69
C PRO A 56 -8.63 1.18 0.55
N GLN A 57 -9.32 2.31 0.61
CA GLN A 57 -9.24 3.24 1.73
C GLN A 57 -10.55 3.99 1.92
N PHE A 58 -10.75 4.60 3.09
CA PHE A 58 -11.85 5.53 3.28
C PHE A 58 -11.59 6.79 2.44
N VAL A 59 -12.54 7.12 1.59
CA VAL A 59 -12.55 8.32 0.73
C VAL A 59 -13.53 9.37 1.25
N ALA A 60 -14.49 8.94 2.07
CA ALA A 60 -15.35 9.78 2.88
C ALA A 60 -15.78 8.99 4.13
N GLU A 61 -16.57 9.60 5.00
CA GLU A 61 -17.10 8.95 6.19
C GLU A 61 -17.88 7.69 5.81
N ARG A 62 -17.46 6.52 6.31
CA ARG A 62 -18.06 5.21 6.01
C ARG A 62 -18.10 4.83 4.52
N GLN A 63 -17.35 5.54 3.68
CA GLN A 63 -17.29 5.26 2.25
C GLN A 63 -15.89 4.78 1.88
N MET A 64 -15.81 3.53 1.42
CA MET A 64 -14.59 2.97 0.86
C MET A 64 -14.48 3.28 -0.63
N GLY A 65 -13.26 3.50 -1.09
CA GLY A 65 -12.94 3.62 -2.50
C GLY A 65 -11.49 3.22 -2.76
N GLU A 66 -11.20 2.90 -4.01
CA GLU A 66 -9.86 2.56 -4.46
C GLU A 66 -9.13 3.80 -4.97
N ARG A 67 -7.83 3.88 -4.68
CA ARG A 67 -6.92 4.90 -5.23
C ARG A 67 -5.59 4.25 -5.61
N SER A 68 -4.90 4.84 -6.58
CA SER A 68 -3.55 4.41 -6.96
C SER A 68 -2.48 4.71 -5.90
N MET A 69 -2.80 5.58 -4.93
CA MET A 69 -1.90 5.98 -3.85
C MET A 69 -2.67 6.07 -2.52
N LEU A 70 -1.96 5.89 -1.42
CA LEU A 70 -2.46 6.06 -0.07
C LEU A 70 -1.78 7.29 0.57
N PRO A 71 -2.50 8.38 0.85
CA PRO A 71 -1.95 9.48 1.62
C PRO A 71 -1.40 9.00 2.96
N SER A 72 -0.17 9.40 3.29
CA SER A 72 0.56 8.99 4.51
C SER A 72 0.15 9.82 5.72
N PHE A 73 -1.15 9.75 6.01
CA PHE A 73 -1.83 10.45 7.09
C PHE A 73 -2.56 9.43 7.97
N LEU A 74 -2.44 9.60 9.28
CA LEU A 74 -3.19 8.85 10.28
C LEU A 74 -4.04 9.85 11.07
N TYR A 75 -5.34 9.60 11.12
CA TYR A 75 -6.29 10.36 11.89
C TYR A 75 -6.76 9.53 13.09
N LEU A 76 -6.74 10.16 14.27
CA LEU A 76 -7.15 9.56 15.55
C LEU A 76 -8.44 10.25 16.05
N PRO A 77 -9.63 9.72 15.68
CA PRO A 77 -10.90 10.28 16.11
C PRO A 77 -11.02 10.30 17.63
N GLY A 78 -11.56 11.39 18.17
CA GLY A 78 -12.12 11.41 19.51
C GLY A 78 -13.57 10.96 19.53
N ALA A 79 -14.11 10.85 20.74
CA ALA A 79 -15.43 10.32 21.03
C ALA A 79 -16.59 11.01 20.29
N TYR A 80 -16.42 12.24 19.82
CA TYR A 80 -17.46 13.05 19.17
C TYR A 80 -17.13 13.44 17.72
N ASP A 81 -16.01 12.99 17.17
CA ASP A 81 -15.59 13.42 15.84
C ASP A 81 -16.24 12.60 14.73
N LEU A 82 -16.40 11.29 14.97
CA LEU A 82 -17.00 10.35 14.03
C LEU A 82 -18.03 9.49 14.77
N PRO A 83 -19.11 9.07 14.10
CA PRO A 83 -20.02 8.09 14.66
C PRO A 83 -19.32 6.77 15.02
N PRO A 84 -19.83 6.02 16.01
CA PRO A 84 -19.29 4.70 16.35
C PRO A 84 -19.24 3.76 15.13
N GLY A 85 -18.16 3.00 15.03
CA GLY A 85 -17.92 2.04 13.94
C GLY A 85 -17.57 2.67 12.59
N SER A 86 -17.44 3.99 12.47
CA SER A 86 -17.09 4.66 11.20
C SER A 86 -15.68 4.33 10.69
N THR A 87 -14.84 3.77 11.54
CA THR A 87 -13.45 3.39 11.27
C THR A 87 -13.26 1.89 11.04
N ALA A 88 -14.31 1.09 11.25
CA ALA A 88 -14.28 -0.36 11.18
C ALA A 88 -14.05 -0.87 9.76
N LEU A 89 -13.25 -1.93 9.62
CA LEU A 89 -13.02 -2.65 8.38
C LEU A 89 -13.51 -4.10 8.50
N LEU A 90 -13.71 -4.76 7.34
CA LEU A 90 -14.15 -6.16 7.29
C LEU A 90 -13.20 -7.13 8.02
N TRP A 91 -11.92 -6.79 8.09
CA TRP A 91 -10.88 -7.59 8.76
C TRP A 91 -10.40 -6.98 10.08
N ASP A 92 -10.98 -5.84 10.51
CA ASP A 92 -10.61 -5.12 11.73
C ASP A 92 -11.78 -4.26 12.21
N ALA A 93 -12.71 -4.90 12.93
CA ALA A 93 -13.96 -4.27 13.36
C ALA A 93 -13.77 -3.26 14.50
N ASP A 94 -12.74 -3.47 15.33
CA ASP A 94 -12.47 -2.65 16.52
C ASP A 94 -11.50 -1.49 16.24
N ARG A 95 -11.11 -1.30 14.97
CA ARG A 95 -10.18 -0.24 14.56
C ARG A 95 -10.66 1.13 15.02
N ASP A 96 -9.80 1.87 15.70
CA ASP A 96 -10.09 3.17 16.29
C ASP A 96 -9.41 4.35 15.55
N TYR A 97 -8.81 4.09 14.39
CA TYR A 97 -8.12 5.10 13.58
C TYR A 97 -8.50 5.04 12.10
N VAL A 98 -8.10 6.07 11.34
CA VAL A 98 -8.25 6.12 9.87
C VAL A 98 -6.91 6.46 9.24
N VAL A 99 -6.59 5.83 8.11
CA VAL A 99 -5.46 6.19 7.25
C VAL A 99 -5.93 6.59 5.85
N GLY A 100 -5.08 7.30 5.10
CA GLY A 100 -5.33 7.60 3.69
C GLY A 100 -6.08 8.92 3.45
N GLU A 101 -6.87 8.95 2.37
CA GLU A 101 -7.55 10.14 1.86
C GLU A 101 -8.48 10.78 2.90
N PHE A 102 -9.38 10.01 3.51
CA PHE A 102 -10.27 10.52 4.55
C PHE A 102 -9.51 11.01 5.79
N ALA A 103 -8.41 10.36 6.16
CA ALA A 103 -7.58 10.79 7.29
C ALA A 103 -6.93 12.16 7.03
N ARG A 104 -6.44 12.38 5.81
CA ARG A 104 -5.90 13.68 5.36
C ARG A 104 -6.98 14.78 5.43
N GLU A 105 -8.20 14.46 4.98
CA GLU A 105 -9.30 15.43 4.95
C GLU A 105 -9.85 15.77 6.33
N GLN A 106 -10.10 14.77 7.18
CA GLN A 106 -10.56 15.00 8.56
C GLN A 106 -9.47 15.64 9.41
N GLY A 107 -8.22 15.19 9.24
CA GLY A 107 -7.08 15.77 9.93
C GLY A 107 -6.85 17.24 9.60
N ALA A 108 -7.16 17.68 8.37
CA ALA A 108 -7.09 19.10 8.02
C ALA A 108 -8.12 19.96 8.80
N ARG A 109 -9.25 19.37 9.22
CA ARG A 109 -10.27 20.04 10.04
C ARG A 109 -9.92 20.06 11.52
N LEU A 110 -9.29 18.98 12.01
CA LEU A 110 -8.88 18.82 13.40
C LEU A 110 -7.38 18.45 13.49
N PRO A 111 -6.47 19.41 13.28
CA PRO A 111 -5.02 19.13 13.19
C PRO A 111 -4.42 18.47 14.44
N GLY A 112 -4.99 18.73 15.62
CA GLY A 112 -4.54 18.11 16.87
C GLY A 112 -4.75 16.60 16.96
N ARG A 113 -5.42 16.00 15.96
CA ARG A 113 -5.70 14.56 15.86
C ARG A 113 -5.01 13.90 14.68
N LEU A 114 -4.20 14.66 13.94
CA LEU A 114 -3.56 14.22 12.72
C LEU A 114 -2.08 13.92 12.96
N VAL A 115 -1.65 12.72 12.57
CA VAL A 115 -0.25 12.37 12.41
C VAL A 115 0.06 12.37 10.91
N SER A 116 1.10 13.11 10.53
CA SER A 116 1.61 13.16 9.15
C SER A 116 3.14 13.30 9.17
N SER A 117 3.79 13.08 8.03
CA SER A 117 5.25 13.18 7.89
C SER A 117 6.06 12.27 8.83
N ALA A 118 5.46 11.19 9.35
CA ALA A 118 6.10 10.30 10.32
C ALA A 118 7.41 9.69 9.81
N LYS A 119 7.50 9.39 8.50
CA LYS A 119 8.73 8.90 7.88
C LYS A 119 9.92 9.84 8.06
N SER A 120 9.71 11.17 8.01
CA SER A 120 10.80 12.12 8.19
C SER A 120 11.43 12.03 9.58
N TRP A 121 10.66 11.60 10.59
CA TRP A 121 11.12 11.46 11.97
C TRP A 121 11.91 10.16 12.19
N LEU A 122 11.69 9.14 11.36
CA LEU A 122 12.37 7.84 11.46
C LEU A 122 13.75 7.83 10.80
N CYS A 123 14.04 8.77 9.91
CA CYS A 123 15.29 8.84 9.16
C CYS A 123 16.28 9.87 9.71
N HIS A 124 16.06 10.35 10.94
CA HIS A 124 16.97 11.23 11.67
C HIS A 124 17.75 10.47 12.74
#